data_AF-W1I1A1-F1
#
_entry.id   AF-W1I1A1-F1
#
_cell.length_a   1.000
_cell.length_b   1.000
_cell.length_c   1.000
_cell.angle_alpha   90.00
_cell.angle_beta   90.00
_cell.angle_gamma   90.00
#
_symmetry.space_group_name_H-M   'P 1'
#
loop_
_entity.id
_entity.type
_entity.pdbx_description
1 polymer ?
#
loop_
_entity_poly.entity_id
_entity_poly.type
_entity_poly.pdbx_seq_one_letter_code
_entity_poly.pdbx_strand_id
1 'polypeptide(L)'
;MRIANKKKFIRSTTIAILLLIGLFNISIAKSNKEVETIEYTIARGQTLWSIAREYTPDNKDIRETIHEIRELNNLTDATIYEGQTIKIKIEQ
;
A
#
# COMPACT_ATOMS: atom_id res chain seq x y z
N MET A 1 25.41 29.64 25.04
CA MET A 1 26.34 29.39 23.92
C MET A 1 26.56 30.69 23.14
N ARG A 2 27.76 31.29 23.19
CA ARG A 2 28.06 32.58 22.55
C ARG A 2 28.62 32.31 21.15
N ILE A 3 27.79 32.47 20.12
CA ILE A 3 28.16 32.14 18.73
C ILE A 3 29.17 33.19 18.22
N ALA A 4 30.44 32.81 18.09
CA ALA A 4 31.52 33.70 17.66
C ALA A 4 31.36 34.17 16.20
N ASN A 5 30.80 33.32 15.32
CA ASN A 5 30.63 33.60 13.89
C ASN A 5 29.19 33.39 13.42
N LYS A 6 28.30 34.31 13.81
CA LYS A 6 26.85 34.23 13.56
C LYS A 6 26.49 33.98 12.09
N LYS A 7 27.18 34.60 11.13
CA LYS A 7 26.95 34.41 9.68
C LYS A 7 27.31 33.00 9.20
N LYS A 8 28.40 32.41 9.69
CA LYS A 8 28.81 31.03 9.36
C LYS A 8 27.86 30.02 10.00
N PHE A 9 27.40 30.30 11.22
CA PHE A 9 26.40 29.49 11.92
C PHE A 9 25.06 29.48 11.18
N ILE A 10 24.52 30.66 10.81
CA ILE A 10 23.27 30.76 10.05
C ILE A 10 23.36 29.98 8.73
N ARG A 11 24.47 30.13 7.98
CA ARG A 11 24.70 29.35 6.74
C ARG A 11 24.72 27.84 6.98
N SER A 12 25.38 27.40 8.05
CA SER A 12 25.41 25.99 8.43
C SER A 12 24.03 25.47 8.79
N THR A 13 23.25 26.23 9.57
CA THR A 13 21.90 25.85 9.96
C THR A 13 20.95 25.80 8.75
N THR A 14 21.07 26.74 7.81
CA THR A 14 20.25 26.71 6.58
C THR A 14 20.55 25.50 5.70
N ILE A 15 21.82 25.10 5.57
CA ILE A 15 22.20 23.90 4.80
C ILE A 15 21.67 22.63 5.48
N ALA A 16 21.77 22.54 6.81
CA ALA A 16 21.23 21.42 7.57
C ALA A 16 19.70 21.31 7.41
N ILE A 17 18.97 22.44 7.44
CA ILE A 17 17.52 22.46 7.22
C ILE A 17 17.17 22.00 5.80
N LEU A 18 17.90 22.45 4.78
CA LEU A 18 17.67 22.02 3.39
C LEU A 18 17.92 20.51 3.20
N LEU A 19 18.95 19.96 3.84
CA LEU A 19 19.22 18.52 3.82
C LEU A 19 18.11 17.73 4.52
N LEU A 20 17.61 18.22 5.67
CA LEU A 20 16.50 17.58 6.37
C LEU A 20 15.20 17.60 5.55
N ILE A 21 14.90 18.70 4.88
CA ILE A 21 13.75 18.81 3.97
C ILE A 21 13.90 17.82 2.80
N GLY A 22 15.09 17.73 2.20
CA GLY A 22 15.38 16.78 1.13
C GLY A 22 15.15 15.32 1.54
N LEU A 23 15.65 14.93 2.72
CA LEU A 23 15.45 13.58 3.27
C LEU A 23 13.99 13.27 3.59
N PHE A 24 13.24 14.26 4.09
CA PHE A 24 11.81 14.11 4.39
C PHE A 24 10.98 13.83 3.12
N ASN A 25 11.28 14.51 2.01
CA ASN A 25 10.59 14.30 0.73
C ASN A 25 10.84 12.89 0.15
N ILE A 26 12.06 12.36 0.29
CA ILE A 26 12.40 10.99 -0.17
C ILE A 26 11.59 9.93 0.60
N SER A 27 11.36 10.13 1.90
CA SER A 27 10.57 9.20 2.71
C SER A 27 9.11 9.15 2.28
N ILE A 28 8.53 10.28 1.87
CA ILE A 28 7.12 10.34 1.42
C ILE A 28 6.95 9.59 0.08
N ALA A 29 7.88 9.76 -0.86
CA ALA A 29 7.80 9.12 -2.18
C ALA A 29 7.81 7.58 -2.11
N LYS A 30 8.49 6.99 -1.11
CA LYS A 30 8.57 5.53 -0.97
C LYS A 30 7.32 4.91 -0.31
N SER A 31 6.48 5.71 0.35
CA SER A 31 5.34 5.21 1.12
C SER A 31 4.07 5.00 0.28
N ASN A 32 3.97 5.60 -0.90
CA ASN A 32 2.83 5.41 -1.78
C ASN A 32 3.10 4.22 -2.72
N LYS A 33 3.02 3.00 -2.16
CA LYS A 33 2.68 1.86 -3.02
C LYS A 33 1.26 2.09 -3.49
N GLU A 34 1.11 2.47 -4.74
CA GLU A 34 -0.20 2.64 -5.36
C GLU A 34 -0.88 1.27 -5.37
N VAL A 35 -1.88 1.10 -4.51
CA VAL A 35 -2.63 -0.15 -4.42
C VAL A 35 -3.59 -0.17 -5.60
N GLU A 36 -3.19 -0.85 -6.66
CA GLU A 36 -4.04 -1.05 -7.82
C GLU A 36 -5.17 -2.02 -7.45
N THR A 37 -6.40 -1.67 -7.83
CA THR A 37 -7.60 -2.48 -7.57
C THR A 37 -8.27 -2.79 -8.89
N ILE A 38 -8.60 -4.05 -9.10
CA ILE A 38 -9.33 -4.53 -10.27
C ILE A 38 -10.75 -4.94 -9.88
N GLU A 39 -11.67 -4.84 -10.84
CA GLU A 39 -12.99 -5.45 -10.75
C GLU A 39 -12.95 -6.83 -11.41
N TYR A 40 -13.42 -7.85 -10.69
CA TYR A 40 -13.39 -9.24 -11.10
C TYR A 40 -14.79 -9.83 -11.02
N THR A 41 -15.27 -10.36 -12.14
CA THR A 41 -16.56 -11.07 -12.20
C THR A 41 -16.33 -12.56 -12.02
N ILE A 42 -16.99 -13.12 -11.00
CA ILE A 42 -16.82 -14.51 -10.59
C ILE A 42 -17.40 -15.45 -11.65
N ALA A 43 -16.55 -16.34 -12.15
CA ALA A 43 -16.94 -17.39 -13.08
C ALA A 43 -17.54 -18.61 -12.35
N ARG A 44 -18.25 -19.44 -13.12
CA ARG A 44 -18.89 -20.65 -12.61
C ARG A 44 -17.90 -21.58 -11.89
N GLY A 45 -18.26 -21.98 -10.67
CA GLY A 45 -17.49 -22.94 -9.88
C GLY A 45 -16.26 -22.38 -9.18
N GLN A 46 -16.02 -21.07 -9.28
CA GLN A 46 -14.94 -20.44 -8.51
C GLN A 46 -15.33 -20.25 -7.06
N THR A 47 -14.30 -20.25 -6.22
CA THR A 47 -14.40 -19.97 -4.79
C THR A 47 -13.54 -18.77 -4.45
N LEU A 48 -13.82 -18.12 -3.32
CA LEU A 48 -12.99 -17.02 -2.86
C LEU A 48 -11.53 -17.46 -2.65
N TRP A 49 -11.32 -18.71 -2.25
CA TRP A 49 -10.00 -19.31 -2.13
C TRP A 49 -9.27 -19.44 -3.47
N SER A 50 -9.93 -19.94 -4.52
CA SER A 50 -9.30 -20.10 -5.83
C SER A 50 -8.92 -18.75 -6.43
N ILE A 51 -9.78 -17.74 -6.25
CA ILE A 51 -9.52 -16.37 -6.72
C ILE A 51 -8.38 -15.75 -5.91
N ALA A 52 -8.43 -15.82 -4.57
CA ALA A 52 -7.36 -15.26 -3.74
C ALA A 52 -6.01 -15.89 -4.04
N ARG A 53 -5.94 -17.20 -4.31
CA ARG A 53 -4.71 -17.89 -4.71
C ARG A 53 -4.09 -17.30 -5.98
N GLU A 54 -4.91 -16.88 -6.95
CA GLU A 54 -4.44 -16.30 -8.21
C GLU A 54 -3.82 -14.92 -8.01
N TYR A 55 -4.33 -14.15 -7.04
CA TYR A 55 -3.91 -12.76 -6.79
C TYR A 55 -3.04 -12.58 -5.54
N THR A 56 -2.64 -13.66 -4.86
CA THR A 56 -1.76 -13.59 -3.69
C THR A 56 -0.30 -13.54 -4.13
N PRO A 57 0.46 -12.50 -3.73
CA PRO A 57 1.91 -12.46 -3.95
C PRO A 57 2.66 -13.60 -3.22
N ASP A 58 3.80 -14.03 -3.77
CA ASP A 58 4.61 -15.14 -3.20
C ASP A 58 5.04 -14.92 -1.75
N ASN A 59 5.13 -13.66 -1.31
CA ASN A 59 5.53 -13.26 0.04
C ASN A 59 4.36 -12.97 0.99
N LYS A 60 3.13 -13.35 0.63
CA LYS A 60 1.90 -13.09 1.41
C LYS A 60 1.11 -14.38 1.65
N ASP A 61 0.50 -14.53 2.84
CA ASP A 61 -0.40 -15.67 3.08
C ASP A 61 -1.73 -15.43 2.33
N ILE A 62 -2.22 -16.44 1.60
CA ILE A 62 -3.51 -16.42 0.91
C ILE A 62 -4.66 -16.01 1.86
N ARG A 63 -4.58 -16.37 3.14
CA ARG A 63 -5.59 -15.98 4.14
C ARG A 63 -5.69 -14.48 4.33
N GLU A 64 -4.57 -13.76 4.23
CA GLU A 64 -4.54 -12.30 4.30
C GLU A 64 -5.23 -11.72 3.07
N THR A 65 -4.94 -12.25 1.87
CA THR A 65 -5.62 -11.84 0.64
C THR A 65 -7.13 -12.10 0.70
N ILE A 66 -7.56 -13.25 1.23
CA ILE A 66 -8.99 -13.55 1.42
C ILE A 66 -9.63 -12.53 2.37
N HIS A 67 -8.97 -12.21 3.48
CA HIS A 67 -9.45 -11.21 4.43
C HIS A 67 -9.59 -9.83 3.76
N GLU A 68 -8.59 -9.41 2.99
CA GLU A 68 -8.61 -8.14 2.28
C GLU A 68 -9.71 -8.06 1.22
N ILE A 69 -9.92 -9.13 0.44
CA ILE A 69 -11.02 -9.18 -0.53
C ILE A 69 -12.35 -9.05 0.20
N ARG A 70 -12.52 -9.70 1.36
CA ARG A 70 -13.76 -9.59 2.14
C ARG A 70 -14.00 -8.17 2.64
N GLU A 71 -13.00 -7.56 3.26
CA GLU A 71 -13.10 -6.19 3.77
C GLU A 71 -13.36 -5.19 2.64
N LEU A 72 -12.67 -5.34 1.51
CA LEU A 72 -12.82 -4.43 0.36
C LEU A 72 -14.22 -4.50 -0.27
N ASN A 73 -14.90 -5.64 -0.15
CA ASN A 73 -16.21 -5.89 -0.74
C ASN A 73 -17.35 -5.95 0.30
N ASN A 74 -17.07 -5.64 1.57
CA ASN A 74 -18.02 -5.75 2.68
C ASN A 74 -18.68 -7.14 2.77
N LEU A 75 -17.91 -8.21 2.54
CA LEU A 75 -18.41 -9.58 2.65
C LEU A 75 -18.41 -10.06 4.10
N THR A 76 -19.56 -10.47 4.61
CA THR A 76 -19.70 -10.98 5.97
C THR A 76 -18.99 -12.31 6.18
N ASP A 77 -18.87 -13.13 5.14
CA ASP A 77 -18.19 -14.43 5.14
C ASP A 77 -17.36 -14.61 3.85
N ALA A 78 -16.94 -15.86 3.56
CA ALA A 78 -16.20 -16.20 2.35
C ALA A 78 -17.12 -16.66 1.19
N THR A 79 -18.43 -16.45 1.31
CA THR A 79 -19.41 -16.86 0.31
C THR A 79 -19.43 -15.86 -0.83
N ILE A 80 -19.34 -16.38 -2.05
CA ILE A 80 -19.39 -15.61 -3.28
C ILE A 80 -20.25 -16.35 -4.31
N TYR A 81 -20.79 -15.62 -5.28
CA TYR A 81 -21.73 -16.17 -6.25
C TYR A 81 -21.26 -15.97 -7.70
N GLU A 82 -21.60 -16.92 -8.57
CA GLU A 82 -21.38 -16.77 -10.02
C GLU A 82 -22.04 -15.49 -10.54
N GLY A 83 -21.31 -14.74 -11.38
CA GLY A 83 -21.75 -13.46 -11.93
C GLY A 83 -21.65 -12.26 -10.98
N GLN A 84 -21.28 -12.47 -9.71
CA GLN A 84 -20.99 -11.38 -8.79
C GLN A 84 -19.67 -10.71 -9.17
N THR A 85 -19.66 -9.38 -9.18
CA THR A 85 -18.43 -8.59 -9.35
C THR A 85 -17.89 -8.20 -7.98
N ILE A 86 -16.60 -8.48 -7.76
CA ILE A 86 -15.85 -8.16 -6.55
C ILE A 86 -14.60 -7.36 -6.91
N LYS A 87 -14.12 -6.56 -5.97
CA LYS A 87 -12.88 -5.80 -6.07
C LYS A 87 -11.73 -6.60 -5.48
N ILE A 88 -10.60 -6.62 -6.16
CA ILE A 88 -9.39 -7.34 -5.72
C ILE A 88 -8.22 -6.35 -5.76
N LYS A 89 -7.45 -6.29 -4.68
CA LYS A 89 -6.18 -5.57 -4.66
C LYS A 89 -5.13 -6.40 -5.37
N ILE A 90 -4.42 -5.80 -6.30
CA ILE A 90 -3.24 -6.39 -6.90
C ILE A 90 -2.01 -5.62 -6.39
N GLU A 91 -1.11 -6.33 -5.73
CA GLU A 91 0.18 -5.79 -5.35
C GLU A 91 1.19 -6.19 -6.43
N GLN A 92 1.83 -5.19 -7.06
CA GLN A 92 2.98 -5.41 -7.93
C GLN A 92 4.27 -5.61 -7.12
#